data_AF-A0A7K1KQ41-F1
#
_entry.id   AF-A0A7K1KQ41-F1
#
_cell.length_a   1.000
_cell.length_b   1.000
_cell.length_c   1.000
_cell.angle_alpha   90.00
_cell.angle_beta   90.00
_cell.angle_gamma   90.00
#
_symmetry.space_group_name_H-M   'P 1'
#
loop_
_entity.id
_entity.type
_entity.pdbx_description
1 polymer ?
#
loop_
_entity_poly.entity_id
_entity_poly.type
_entity_poly.pdbx_seq_one_letter_code
_entity_poly.pdbx_strand_id
1 'polypeptide(L)' 'MMIHGETVHSPLPQDLPWWMPDHFIFFGVLYIVLGVIGIGLTYTIVKSWCDAKKAQH' A
#
# COMPACT_ATOMS: atom_id res chain seq x y z
N MET A 1 5.89 -37.47 1.06
CA MET A 1 7.06 -36.82 1.68
C MET A 1 7.37 -35.61 0.84
N MET A 2 7.14 -34.39 1.35
CA MET A 2 7.61 -33.17 0.68
C MET A 2 9.09 -33.00 0.99
N ILE A 3 9.91 -32.89 -0.05
CA ILE A 3 11.34 -32.63 0.10
C ILE A 3 11.48 -31.19 0.61
N HIS A 4 12.19 -30.98 1.71
CA HIS A 4 12.44 -29.64 2.22
C HIS A 4 13.34 -28.91 1.21
N GLY A 5 12.75 -28.10 0.32
CA GLY A 5 13.46 -27.45 -0.79
C GLY A 5 12.65 -27.31 -2.08
N GLU A 6 11.53 -28.03 -2.24
CA GLU A 6 10.52 -27.72 -3.25
C GLU A 6 9.66 -26.58 -2.69
N THR A 7 10.21 -25.36 -2.72
CA THR A 7 9.42 -24.15 -2.49
C THR A 7 8.33 -24.14 -3.56
N VAL A 8 7.09 -24.45 -3.18
CA VAL A 8 5.94 -24.06 -3.98
C VAL A 8 6.18 -22.59 -4.29
N HIS A 9 6.43 -22.25 -5.56
CA HIS A 9 6.57 -20.87 -6.01
C HIS A 9 5.22 -20.21 -5.76
N SER A 10 5.03 -19.76 -4.53
CA SER A 10 3.80 -19.18 -4.07
C SER A 10 3.84 -17.73 -4.53
N PRO A 11 2.83 -17.23 -5.25
CA PRO A 11 2.75 -15.81 -5.61
C PRO A 11 2.45 -14.93 -4.38
N LEU A 12 2.56 -15.48 -3.16
CA LEU A 12 2.33 -14.77 -1.93
C LEU A 12 3.51 -13.83 -1.65
N PRO A 13 3.25 -12.58 -1.25
CA PRO A 13 4.28 -11.55 -1.06
C PRO A 13 5.30 -11.86 0.04
N GLN A 14 5.04 -12.87 0.88
CA GLN A 14 5.99 -13.31 1.92
C GLN A 14 7.22 -14.03 1.34
N ASP A 15 7.08 -14.69 0.18
CA ASP A 15 8.16 -15.44 -0.48
C ASP A 15 8.97 -14.57 -1.45
N LEU A 16 8.63 -13.29 -1.55
CA LEU A 16 9.23 -12.36 -2.50
C LEU A 16 10.47 -11.66 -1.90
N PRO A 17 11.65 -11.71 -2.54
CA PRO A 17 12.82 -11.04 -2.00
C PRO A 17 12.69 -9.52 -2.12
N TRP A 18 12.46 -8.85 -0.98
CA TRP A 18 12.27 -7.39 -0.89
C TRP A 18 13.51 -6.57 -1.27
N TRP A 19 14.67 -7.20 -1.23
CA TRP A 19 15.96 -6.59 -1.56
C TRP A 19 16.31 -6.75 -3.05
N MET A 20 15.50 -7.46 -3.83
CA MET A 20 15.65 -7.48 -5.28
C MET A 20 15.38 -6.08 -5.86
N PRO A 21 16.29 -5.55 -6.71
CA PRO A 21 16.16 -4.18 -7.21
C PRO A 21 14.84 -3.91 -7.95
N ASP A 22 14.34 -4.88 -8.70
CA ASP A 22 13.09 -4.76 -9.45
C ASP A 22 11.86 -4.62 -8.53
N HIS A 23 11.74 -5.48 -7.51
CA HIS A 23 10.68 -5.40 -6.51
C HIS A 23 10.76 -4.09 -5.71
N PHE A 24 11.96 -3.68 -5.29
CA PHE A 24 12.14 -2.45 -4.53
C PHE A 24 11.64 -1.22 -5.29
N ILE A 25 11.97 -1.12 -6.59
CA ILE A 25 11.53 0.00 -7.43
C ILE A 25 10.02 -0.06 -7.68
N PHE A 26 9.49 -1.23 -8.05
CA PHE A 26 8.06 -1.37 -8.33
C PHE A 26 7.19 -1.03 -7.11
N PHE A 27 7.47 -1.65 -5.96
CA PHE A 27 6.72 -1.39 -4.73
C PHE A 27 6.98 0.01 -4.17
N GLY A 28 8.20 0.55 -4.32
CA GLY A 28 8.51 1.93 -3.93
C GLY A 28 7.63 2.95 -4.65
N VAL A 29 7.57 2.88 -5.98
CA VAL A 29 6.71 3.77 -6.79
C VAL A 29 5.23 3.55 -6.45
N LEU A 30 4.80 2.29 -6.32
CA LEU A 30 3.43 1.95 -5.94
C LEU A 30 3.02 2.61 -4.61
N TYR A 31 3.86 2.50 -3.58
CA TYR A 31 3.57 3.07 -2.27
C TYR A 31 3.61 4.60 -2.26
N ILE A 32 4.46 5.22 -3.09
CA ILE A 32 4.45 6.67 -3.26
C ILE A 32 3.10 7.12 -3.85
N VAL A 33 2.63 6.48 -4.93
CA VAL A 33 1.35 6.81 -5.56
C VAL A 33 0.19 6.58 -4.57
N LEU A 34 0.20 5.46 -3.86
CA LEU A 34 -0.81 5.17 -2.84
C LEU A 34 -0.80 6.19 -1.71
N GLY A 35 0.38 6.65 -1.30
CA GLY A 35 0.56 7.71 -0.31
C GLY A 35 -0.06 9.03 -0.77
N VAL A 36 0.20 9.46 -2.02
CA VAL A 36 -0.37 10.68 -2.59
C VAL A 36 -1.91 10.61 -2.62
N ILE A 37 -2.46 9.48 -3.09
CA ILE A 37 -3.91 9.27 -3.13
C ILE A 37 -4.50 9.25 -1.71
N GLY A 38 -3.85 8.56 -0.77
CA GLY A 38 -4.28 8.48 0.62
C GLY A 38 -4.29 9.83 1.32
N ILE A 39 -3.28 10.68 1.07
CA ILE A 39 -3.23 12.05 1.59
C ILE A 39 -4.36 12.89 1.00
N GLY A 40 -4.57 12.84 -0.31
CA GLY A 40 -5.64 13.57 -0.99
C GLY A 40 -7.03 13.19 -0.46
N LEU A 41 -7.28 11.89 -0.32
CA LEU A 41 -8.53 11.37 0.24
C LEU A 41 -8.71 11.77 1.71
N THR A 42 -7.66 11.67 2.52
CA THR A 42 -7.73 12.07 3.94
C THR A 42 -8.05 13.55 4.08
N TYR A 43 -7.42 14.39 3.25
CA TYR A 43 -7.68 15.83 3.24
C TYR A 43 -9.14 16.14 2.90
N THR A 44 -9.71 15.50 1.87
CA THR A 44 -11.09 15.75 1.47
C THR A 44 -12.09 15.30 2.53
N ILE A 45 -11.86 14.16 3.18
CA ILE A 45 -12.69 13.67 4.29
C ILE A 45 -12.65 14.66 5.46
N VAL A 46 -11.45 15.07 5.90
CA VAL A 46 -11.30 16.01 7.02
C VAL A 46 -11.95 17.35 6.70
N LYS A 47 -11.72 17.88 5.49
CA LYS A 47 -12.30 19.15 5.05
C LYS A 47 -13.84 19.09 5.03
N SER A 48 -14.39 18.02 4.47
CA SER A 48 -15.85 17.80 4.42
C SER A 48 -16.45 17.71 5.82
N TRP A 49 -15.78 17.05 6.76
CA TRP A 49 -16.24 16.97 8.14
C TRP A 49 -16.18 18.32 8.86
N CYS A 50 -15.10 19.09 8.67
CA CYS A 50 -14.99 20.44 9.22
C CYS A 50 -16.09 21.37 8.69
N ASP A 51 -16.40 21.31 7.39
CA ASP A 51 -17.44 22.12 6.78
C ASP A 51 -18.83 21.70 7.26
N ALA A 52 -19.10 20.39 7.38
CA ALA A 52 -20.33 19.87 7.96
C ALA A 52 -20.54 20.36 9.40
N LYS A 53 -19.49 20.37 10.23
CA LYS A 53 -19.55 20.88 11.61
C LYS A 53 -19.80 22.38 11.68
N LYS A 54 -19.24 23.16 10.73
CA LYS A 54 -19.47 24.60 10.64
C LYS A 54 -20.89 24.95 10.18
N ALA A 55 -21.50 24.12 9.33
CA ALA A 55 -22.86 24.32 8.83
C ALA A 55 -23.96 23.98 9.85
N GLN A 56 -23.62 23.27 10.93
CA GLN A 56 -24.54 22.91 12.02
C GLN A 56 -24.59 23.97 13.14
N HIS A 57 -23.83 25.04 13.01
CA HIS A 57 -23.67 26.10 14.02
C HIS A 57 -24.12 27.45 13.46
#